data_AF-A0A2M6Y669-F1
#
_entry.id   AF-A0A2M6Y669-F1
#
_cell.length_a   1.000
_cell.length_b   1.000
_cell.length_c   1.000
_cell.angle_alpha   90.00
_cell.angle_beta   90.00
_cell.angle_gamma   90.00
#
_symmetry.space_group_name_H-M   'P 1'
#
loop_
_entity.id
_entity.type
_entity.pdbx_description
1 polymer ?
#
loop_
_entity_poly.entity_id
_entity_poly.type
_entity_poly.pdbx_seq_one_letter_code
_entity_poly.pdbx_strand_id
1 'polypeptide(L)'
;MKKYLRLPDGSIFQKRPAGATLYLKSETEQWGKKRRLSVNMDGAKLLELCNGKLPREELVKKHNSLYPGNIVAGDTADKFFAKTLEAGMVEASAEPVRSTSRVCGSHEHYYPQHNTIEVTSQCNYKCKHCYRESSPSENLHLDHEKLMKYLDEFRDHGGSVIEITGGEPMLYRNFFELVDWSWRNLEVVGVLTNGYYLQEEAIERLLPFREKLVFNISLDSHRPQFHNAFRGKEDAFEKTTRAMELLGRNKFRFRLSMSVTRDNFFDMEGTAELAKKYGAAYFGCNMVQDLGRGGELVSGMTEAFRKDPERHAAYEQMIHEKYKGFLHIVSEEGKKQLETGNCGIVHTTVTVGPDGEMRPCAMFDSGLRIGNIYKQSFEEIFHSTLGAAFNAMHAPKKELCGDCKMLGICNGCILRGIKTGLAQPDCKWLKSVDILKYISLPPEEKKCGNLSEPNYG
;
A
#
# COMPACT_ATOMS: atom_id res chain seq x y z
N MET A 1 32.19 30.95 -15.12
CA MET A 1 32.69 29.83 -14.30
C MET A 1 31.86 28.61 -14.63
N LYS A 2 32.47 27.44 -14.90
CA LYS A 2 31.72 26.21 -15.21
C LYS A 2 30.87 25.81 -14.00
N LYS A 3 29.67 25.30 -14.22
CA LYS A 3 28.78 24.78 -13.16
C LYS A 3 28.62 23.28 -13.35
N TYR A 4 29.08 22.50 -12.39
CA TYR A 4 28.90 21.04 -12.36
C TYR A 4 27.60 20.72 -11.63
N LEU A 5 26.69 20.02 -12.30
CA LEU A 5 25.38 19.70 -11.75
C LEU A 5 25.34 18.30 -11.16
N ARG A 6 24.80 18.19 -9.95
CA ARG A 6 24.67 16.92 -9.23
C ARG A 6 23.30 16.79 -8.56
N LEU A 7 22.81 15.55 -8.42
CA LEU A 7 21.69 15.27 -7.52
C LEU A 7 22.15 15.45 -6.06
N PRO A 8 21.30 15.96 -5.15
CA PRO A 8 21.62 16.12 -3.74
C PRO A 8 22.08 14.82 -3.08
N ASP A 9 22.96 14.94 -2.09
CA ASP A 9 23.47 13.77 -1.38
C ASP A 9 22.34 13.06 -0.59
N GLY A 10 22.36 11.72 -0.59
CA GLY A 10 21.31 10.92 0.03
C GLY A 10 19.92 10.97 -0.64
N SER A 11 19.77 11.62 -1.80
CA SER A 11 18.53 11.54 -2.57
C SER A 11 18.32 10.17 -3.22
N ILE A 12 17.07 9.86 -3.59
CA ILE A 12 16.71 8.65 -4.34
C ILE A 12 16.17 9.06 -5.70
N PHE A 13 16.88 8.70 -6.76
CA PHE A 13 16.44 8.86 -8.14
C PHE A 13 15.84 7.55 -8.64
N GLN A 14 14.50 7.51 -8.74
CA GLN A 14 13.76 6.33 -9.14
C GLN A 14 13.32 6.43 -10.60
N LYS A 15 13.86 5.56 -11.44
CA LYS A 15 13.48 5.39 -12.84
C LYS A 15 12.09 4.75 -12.95
N ARG A 16 11.30 5.21 -13.92
CA ARG A 16 9.96 4.71 -14.27
C ARG A 16 9.80 4.66 -15.79
N PRO A 17 8.92 3.82 -16.34
CA PRO A 17 8.65 3.81 -17.78
C PRO A 17 8.21 5.16 -18.37
N ALA A 18 7.46 5.97 -17.61
CA ALA A 18 7.04 7.31 -18.05
C ALA A 18 8.04 8.44 -17.73
N GLY A 19 9.18 8.16 -17.09
CA GLY A 19 10.17 9.17 -16.68
C GLY A 19 10.91 8.82 -15.40
N ALA A 20 10.94 9.72 -14.43
CA ALA A 20 11.58 9.45 -13.14
C ALA A 20 10.94 10.26 -12.00
N THR A 21 11.17 9.83 -10.77
CA THR A 21 10.87 10.62 -9.58
C THR A 21 12.11 10.71 -8.70
N LEU A 22 12.50 11.94 -8.39
CA LEU A 22 13.54 12.25 -7.41
C LEU A 22 12.91 12.49 -6.05
N TYR A 23 13.40 11.81 -5.03
CA TYR A 23 13.01 12.00 -3.63
C TYR A 23 14.18 12.58 -2.86
N LEU A 24 13.95 13.71 -2.19
CA LEU A 24 14.92 14.28 -1.25
C LEU A 24 14.63 13.80 0.16
N LYS A 25 15.69 13.60 0.94
CA LYS A 25 15.60 13.37 2.38
C LYS A 25 15.12 14.66 3.03
N SER A 26 14.05 14.61 3.83
CA SER A 26 13.62 15.78 4.62
C SER A 26 14.63 15.99 5.75
N GLU A 27 15.12 17.22 5.91
CA GLU A 27 15.94 17.64 7.07
C GLU A 27 15.08 18.02 8.28
N THR A 28 13.77 18.19 8.10
CA THR A 28 12.85 18.61 9.17
C THR A 28 12.11 17.43 9.78
N GLU A 29 12.01 17.42 11.12
CA GLU A 29 11.27 16.43 11.95
C GLU A 29 9.76 16.33 11.63
N GLN A 30 9.26 17.12 10.67
CA GLN A 30 7.90 17.03 10.16
C GLN A 30 7.79 15.91 9.13
N TRP A 31 7.19 14.80 9.56
CA TRP A 31 6.96 13.61 8.77
C TRP A 31 6.13 13.90 7.49
N GLY A 32 6.46 13.23 6.39
CA GLY A 32 5.56 13.08 5.24
C GLY A 32 5.70 14.10 4.10
N LYS A 33 6.33 15.27 4.29
CA LYS A 33 6.64 16.17 3.17
C LYS A 33 8.03 15.92 2.61
N LYS A 34 8.18 14.78 1.94
CA LYS A 34 9.30 14.61 1.01
C LYS A 34 9.16 15.63 -0.10
N ARG A 35 10.18 16.46 -0.29
CA ARG A 35 10.29 17.21 -1.53
C ARG A 35 10.55 16.19 -2.63
N ARG A 36 9.53 15.97 -3.46
CA ARG A 36 9.61 15.09 -4.62
C ARG A 36 9.53 15.89 -5.90
N LEU A 37 10.22 15.43 -6.93
CA LEU A 37 10.11 15.96 -8.28
C LEU A 37 9.88 14.79 -9.23
N SER A 38 8.71 14.74 -9.85
CA SER A 38 8.44 13.83 -10.96
C SER A 38 8.70 14.55 -12.28
N VAL A 39 9.42 13.89 -13.17
CA VAL A 39 9.80 14.40 -14.49
C VAL A 39 9.41 13.40 -15.57
N ASN A 40 9.15 13.90 -16.77
CA ASN A 40 9.00 13.07 -17.96
C ASN A 40 10.33 12.42 -18.36
N MET A 41 10.32 11.62 -19.43
CA MET A 41 11.51 10.88 -19.88
C MET A 41 12.72 11.79 -20.21
N ASP A 42 12.48 12.98 -20.78
CA ASP A 42 13.56 13.93 -21.07
C ASP A 42 14.20 14.49 -19.82
N GLY A 43 13.38 14.94 -18.87
CA GLY A 43 13.87 15.39 -17.57
C GLY A 43 14.58 14.27 -16.83
N ALA A 44 14.10 13.03 -16.92
CA ALA A 44 14.72 11.86 -16.29
C ALA A 44 16.14 11.64 -16.82
N LYS A 45 16.30 11.57 -18.13
CA LYS A 45 17.59 11.36 -18.80
C LYS A 45 18.58 12.49 -18.52
N LEU A 46 18.10 13.74 -18.44
CA LEU A 46 18.93 14.87 -18.03
C LEU A 46 19.39 14.77 -16.57
N LEU A 47 18.49 14.42 -15.65
CA LEU A 47 18.82 14.25 -14.23
C LEU A 47 19.74 13.06 -13.97
N GLU A 48 19.64 11.98 -14.74
CA GLU A 48 20.54 10.81 -14.63
C GLU A 48 22.00 11.18 -14.95
N LEU A 49 22.21 12.15 -15.84
CA LEU A 49 23.54 12.68 -16.14
C LEU A 49 24.06 13.65 -15.07
N CYS A 50 23.22 14.14 -14.16
CA CYS A 50 23.60 15.04 -13.07
C CYS A 50 24.27 14.28 -11.91
N ASN A 51 25.42 13.69 -12.19
CA ASN A 51 26.24 12.97 -11.20
C ASN A 51 27.42 13.81 -10.67
N GLY A 52 27.49 15.09 -11.06
CA GLY A 52 28.54 16.03 -10.68
C GLY A 52 29.86 15.94 -11.43
N LYS A 53 29.97 15.04 -12.43
CA LYS A 53 31.19 14.89 -13.23
C LYS A 53 31.26 15.82 -14.44
N LEU A 54 30.11 16.25 -14.95
CA LEU A 54 30.02 17.03 -16.19
C LEU A 54 29.56 18.46 -15.91
N PRO A 55 30.14 19.46 -16.59
CA PRO A 55 29.63 20.81 -16.55
C PRO A 55 28.29 20.89 -17.30
N ARG A 56 27.48 21.88 -16.91
CA ARG A 56 26.15 22.14 -17.47
C ARG A 56 26.10 22.11 -19.00
N GLU A 57 27.07 22.71 -19.68
CA GLU A 57 27.06 22.82 -21.14
C GLU A 57 27.30 21.47 -21.85
N GLU A 58 27.99 20.53 -21.18
CA GLU A 58 28.28 19.20 -21.72
C GLU A 58 27.14 18.21 -21.49
N LEU A 59 26.31 18.42 -20.46
CA LEU A 59 25.17 17.54 -20.14
C LEU A 59 24.19 17.43 -21.31
N VAL A 60 23.81 18.55 -21.94
CA VAL A 60 22.86 18.55 -23.07
C VAL A 60 23.47 17.92 -24.31
N LYS A 61 24.75 18.19 -24.59
CA LYS A 61 25.46 17.55 -25.70
C LYS A 61 25.50 16.03 -25.52
N LYS A 62 25.83 15.58 -24.31
CA LYS A 62 25.85 14.16 -23.98
C LYS A 62 24.46 13.52 -24.05
N HIS A 63 23.44 14.18 -23.51
CA HIS A 63 22.05 13.75 -23.63
C HIS A 63 21.65 13.54 -25.10
N ASN A 64 21.84 14.55 -25.93
CA ASN A 64 21.43 14.50 -27.34
C ASN A 64 22.25 13.48 -28.15
N SER A 65 23.49 13.21 -27.76
CA SER A 65 24.29 12.12 -28.33
C SER A 65 23.81 10.73 -27.93
N LEU A 66 23.34 10.55 -26.68
CA LEU A 66 22.83 9.27 -26.20
C LEU A 66 21.40 8.99 -26.68
N TYR A 67 20.62 10.04 -26.95
CA TYR A 67 19.21 9.95 -27.30
C TYR A 67 18.89 10.73 -28.58
N PRO A 68 19.39 10.29 -29.76
CA PRO A 68 19.23 11.03 -31.01
C PRO A 68 17.77 11.17 -31.47
N GLY A 69 16.88 10.27 -31.04
CA GLY A 69 15.45 10.35 -31.30
C GLY A 69 14.66 11.27 -30.37
N ASN A 70 15.31 11.87 -29.36
CA ASN A 70 14.66 12.78 -28.42
C ASN A 70 15.61 13.94 -28.05
N ILE A 71 15.79 14.85 -29.00
CA ILE A 71 16.72 15.97 -28.87
C ILE A 71 16.11 17.04 -27.97
N VAL A 72 16.86 17.44 -26.93
CA VAL A 72 16.48 18.56 -26.07
C VAL A 72 17.22 19.82 -26.50
N ALA A 73 16.46 20.87 -26.78
CA ALA A 73 17.01 22.20 -27.10
C ALA A 73 17.69 22.83 -25.87
N GLY A 74 18.78 23.57 -26.10
CA GLY A 74 19.60 24.12 -25.01
C GLY A 74 18.85 25.02 -24.04
N ASP A 75 18.01 25.90 -24.59
CA ASP A 75 17.13 26.83 -23.88
C ASP A 75 16.05 26.12 -23.04
N THR A 76 15.52 25.01 -23.54
CA THR A 76 14.57 24.14 -22.80
C THR A 76 15.27 23.50 -21.60
N ALA A 77 16.46 22.95 -21.81
CA ALA A 77 17.26 22.39 -20.73
C ALA A 77 17.68 23.47 -19.71
N ASP A 78 17.97 24.70 -20.13
CA ASP A 78 18.33 25.79 -19.22
C ASP A 78 17.17 26.16 -18.29
N LYS A 79 15.96 26.29 -18.85
CA LYS A 79 14.74 26.51 -18.06
C LYS A 79 14.50 25.36 -17.08
N PHE A 80 14.72 24.12 -17.52
CA PHE A 80 14.60 22.94 -16.68
C PHE A 80 15.57 22.99 -15.50
N PHE A 81 16.88 23.19 -15.75
CA PHE A 81 17.88 23.23 -14.69
C PHE A 81 17.75 24.43 -13.77
N ALA A 82 17.36 25.59 -14.28
CA ALA A 82 17.07 26.76 -13.44
C ALA A 82 15.98 26.44 -12.41
N LYS A 83 14.88 25.82 -12.86
CA LYS A 83 13.77 25.41 -11.99
C LYS A 83 14.17 24.34 -10.99
N THR A 84 14.98 23.36 -11.38
CA THR A 84 15.41 22.30 -10.47
C THR A 84 16.45 22.77 -9.45
N LEU A 85 17.33 23.71 -9.81
CA LEU A 85 18.25 24.38 -8.89
C LEU A 85 17.50 25.24 -7.87
N GLU A 86 16.55 26.06 -8.33
CA GLU A 86 15.70 26.89 -7.45
C GLU A 86 14.90 26.02 -6.47
N ALA A 87 14.37 24.90 -6.95
CA ALA A 87 13.68 23.92 -6.13
C ALA A 87 14.62 23.05 -5.27
N GLY A 88 15.94 23.25 -5.32
CA GLY A 88 16.96 22.45 -4.63
C GLY A 88 16.94 20.95 -4.96
N MET A 89 16.38 20.58 -6.10
CA MET A 89 16.35 19.20 -6.61
C MET A 89 17.65 18.82 -7.33
N VAL A 90 18.44 19.82 -7.71
CA VAL A 90 19.77 19.70 -8.27
C VAL A 90 20.65 20.70 -7.52
N GLU A 91 21.92 20.36 -7.35
CA GLU A 91 22.94 21.24 -6.78
C GLU A 91 23.97 21.59 -7.85
N ALA A 92 24.55 22.78 -7.73
CA ALA A 92 25.64 23.25 -8.58
C ALA A 92 26.91 23.43 -7.76
N SER A 93 28.04 23.05 -8.35
CA SER A 93 29.38 23.22 -7.77
C SER A 93 30.33 23.85 -8.80
N ALA A 94 31.35 24.56 -8.31
CA ALA A 94 32.40 25.15 -9.15
C ALA A 94 33.37 24.10 -9.69
N GLU A 95 33.56 23.03 -8.92
CA GLU A 95 34.45 21.90 -9.21
C GLU A 95 33.64 20.59 -9.32
N PRO A 96 34.16 19.54 -9.99
CA PRO A 96 33.48 18.25 -10.05
C PRO A 96 33.32 17.61 -8.66
N VAL A 97 32.08 17.48 -8.18
CA VAL A 97 31.77 16.81 -6.91
C VAL A 97 30.75 15.69 -7.16
N ARG A 98 31.16 14.44 -6.93
CA ARG A 98 30.29 13.28 -7.18
C ARG A 98 29.08 13.28 -6.25
N SER A 99 27.90 12.96 -6.80
CA SER A 99 26.69 12.71 -6.00
C SER A 99 26.73 11.33 -5.34
N THR A 100 26.23 11.25 -4.11
CA THR A 100 25.94 9.99 -3.39
C THR A 100 24.48 9.55 -3.52
N SER A 101 23.70 10.18 -4.42
CA SER A 101 22.32 9.80 -4.68
C SER A 101 22.21 8.33 -5.12
N ARG A 102 21.21 7.64 -4.57
CA ARG A 102 20.87 6.27 -4.95
C ARG A 102 20.05 6.28 -6.24
N VAL A 103 20.46 5.50 -7.23
CA VAL A 103 19.70 5.30 -8.47
C VAL A 103 19.05 3.92 -8.42
N CYS A 104 17.74 3.86 -8.61
CA CYS A 104 16.96 2.63 -8.57
C CYS A 104 15.82 2.65 -9.61
N GLY A 105 15.04 1.58 -9.68
CA GLY A 105 13.91 1.47 -10.61
C GLY A 105 14.32 1.10 -12.04
N SER A 106 13.35 1.11 -12.96
CA SER A 106 13.55 0.79 -14.38
C SER A 106 12.74 1.71 -15.30
N HIS A 107 13.26 1.96 -16.50
CA HIS A 107 12.51 2.61 -17.58
C HIS A 107 11.71 1.63 -18.43
N GLU A 108 11.85 0.33 -18.19
CA GLU A 108 11.14 -0.73 -18.92
C GLU A 108 10.00 -1.30 -18.07
N HIS A 109 10.20 -1.35 -16.74
CA HIS A 109 9.24 -1.95 -15.80
C HIS A 109 8.94 -1.02 -14.63
N TYR A 110 7.71 -1.06 -14.11
CA TYR A 110 7.45 -0.48 -12.80
C TYR A 110 7.71 -1.51 -11.70
N TYR A 111 8.33 -1.03 -10.62
CA TYR A 111 8.49 -1.79 -9.39
C TYR A 111 7.72 -1.09 -8.27
N PRO A 112 7.07 -1.87 -7.38
CA PRO A 112 6.30 -1.32 -6.28
C PRO A 112 7.19 -0.60 -5.27
N GLN A 113 6.67 0.45 -4.66
CA GLN A 113 7.35 1.18 -3.57
C GLN A 113 6.92 0.69 -2.18
N HIS A 114 5.73 0.08 -2.13
CA HIS A 114 5.10 -0.46 -0.94
C HIS A 114 4.98 -1.98 -1.04
N ASN A 115 5.25 -2.69 0.05
CA ASN A 115 4.97 -4.11 0.14
C ASN A 115 4.34 -4.50 1.48
N THR A 116 3.20 -5.18 1.41
CA THR A 116 2.58 -5.82 2.58
C THR A 116 3.12 -7.24 2.73
N ILE A 117 3.74 -7.56 3.85
CA ILE A 117 4.31 -8.88 4.16
C ILE A 117 3.44 -9.58 5.21
N GLU A 118 2.72 -10.63 4.81
CA GLU A 118 2.03 -11.53 5.73
C GLU A 118 3.05 -12.57 6.23
N VAL A 119 3.72 -12.28 7.36
CA VAL A 119 4.84 -13.11 7.87
C VAL A 119 4.39 -14.46 8.43
N THR A 120 3.11 -14.62 8.74
CA THR A 120 2.54 -15.88 9.24
C THR A 120 1.05 -16.00 8.93
N SER A 121 0.50 -17.22 8.90
CA SER A 121 -0.95 -17.46 9.00
C SER A 121 -1.43 -17.69 10.43
N GLN A 122 -0.51 -17.91 11.39
CA GLN A 122 -0.81 -18.16 12.79
C GLN A 122 -1.30 -16.89 13.49
N CYS A 123 -2.38 -17.01 14.27
CA CYS A 123 -2.89 -15.91 15.08
C CYS A 123 -3.35 -16.41 16.43
N ASN A 124 -3.19 -15.62 17.48
CA ASN A 124 -3.75 -15.89 18.81
C ASN A 124 -5.29 -15.73 18.88
N TYR A 125 -5.91 -15.18 17.83
CA TYR A 125 -7.36 -14.96 17.71
C TYR A 125 -7.97 -15.77 16.55
N LYS A 126 -9.28 -15.96 16.58
CA LYS A 126 -10.07 -16.55 15.48
C LYS A 126 -11.22 -15.63 15.09
N CYS A 127 -10.88 -14.44 14.61
CA CYS A 127 -11.84 -13.37 14.33
C CYS A 127 -12.88 -13.79 13.28
N LYS A 128 -14.14 -13.36 13.46
CA LYS A 128 -15.26 -13.70 12.56
C LYS A 128 -15.10 -13.15 11.14
N HIS A 129 -14.40 -12.04 10.97
CA HIS A 129 -14.23 -11.36 9.67
C HIS A 129 -12.93 -11.68 8.91
N CYS A 130 -12.10 -12.60 9.43
CA CYS A 130 -10.72 -12.72 8.97
C CYS A 130 -10.64 -13.14 7.50
N TYR A 131 -10.10 -12.26 6.66
CA TYR A 131 -9.99 -12.47 5.21
C TYR A 131 -8.98 -13.55 4.81
N ARG A 132 -8.04 -13.93 5.70
CA ARG A 132 -7.06 -15.01 5.51
C ARG A 132 -7.35 -16.25 6.34
N GLU A 133 -8.46 -16.24 7.07
CA GLU A 133 -8.85 -17.34 7.96
C GLU A 133 -7.81 -17.72 9.03
N SER A 134 -6.86 -16.83 9.34
CA SER A 134 -5.87 -17.02 10.39
C SER A 134 -6.48 -17.42 11.73
N SER A 135 -5.79 -18.30 12.45
CA SER A 135 -6.27 -18.83 13.72
C SER A 135 -5.13 -19.45 14.55
N PRO A 136 -5.38 -19.87 15.80
CA PRO A 136 -4.35 -20.52 16.61
C PRO A 136 -3.90 -21.88 16.07
N SER A 137 -4.73 -22.55 15.24
CA SER A 137 -4.38 -23.83 14.62
C SER A 137 -3.59 -23.69 13.32
N GLU A 138 -3.49 -22.49 12.78
CA GLU A 138 -2.64 -22.21 11.62
C GLU A 138 -1.17 -22.12 12.03
N ASN A 139 -0.26 -22.49 11.13
CA ASN A 139 1.18 -22.55 11.45
C ASN A 139 2.10 -22.31 10.24
N LEU A 140 1.63 -21.60 9.20
CA LEU A 140 2.53 -21.19 8.12
C LEU A 140 3.33 -19.97 8.58
N HIS A 141 4.63 -20.00 8.37
CA HIS A 141 5.53 -18.89 8.66
C HIS A 141 6.43 -18.66 7.46
N LEU A 142 6.65 -17.40 7.13
CA LEU A 142 7.50 -17.01 6.02
C LEU A 142 8.96 -17.35 6.32
N ASP A 143 9.66 -17.96 5.37
CA ASP A 143 11.08 -18.24 5.50
C ASP A 143 11.85 -16.92 5.62
N HIS A 144 12.58 -16.78 6.73
CA HIS A 144 13.25 -15.54 7.08
C HIS A 144 14.38 -15.20 6.10
N GLU A 145 15.23 -16.18 5.76
CA GLU A 145 16.38 -15.95 4.87
C GLU A 145 15.91 -15.55 3.47
N LYS A 146 14.88 -16.24 2.96
CA LYS A 146 14.26 -15.89 1.68
C LYS A 146 13.61 -14.51 1.70
N LEU A 147 12.92 -14.17 2.79
CA LEU A 147 12.35 -12.84 2.98
C LEU A 147 13.45 -11.76 2.96
N MET A 148 14.55 -11.96 3.70
CA MET A 148 15.62 -10.96 3.76
C MET A 148 16.26 -10.74 2.39
N LYS A 149 16.54 -11.81 1.64
CA LYS A 149 17.01 -11.71 0.26
C LYS A 149 16.04 -10.92 -0.62
N TYR A 150 14.76 -11.26 -0.55
CA TYR A 150 13.72 -10.54 -1.30
C TYR A 150 13.64 -9.05 -0.92
N LEU A 151 13.77 -8.72 0.36
CA LEU A 151 13.68 -7.34 0.84
C LEU A 151 14.91 -6.51 0.44
N ASP A 152 16.10 -7.10 0.39
CA ASP A 152 17.28 -6.44 -0.19
C ASP A 152 17.04 -6.09 -1.66
N GLU A 153 16.53 -7.02 -2.46
CA GLU A 153 16.16 -6.77 -3.86
C GLU A 153 15.05 -5.70 -3.96
N PHE A 154 14.00 -5.78 -3.12
CA PHE A 154 12.94 -4.78 -3.07
C PHE A 154 13.48 -3.38 -2.78
N ARG A 155 14.35 -3.23 -1.78
CA ARG A 155 15.04 -1.97 -1.46
C ARG A 155 15.78 -1.49 -2.70
N ASP A 156 16.61 -2.34 -3.31
CA ASP A 156 17.50 -1.98 -4.42
C ASP A 156 16.72 -1.50 -5.66
N HIS A 157 15.49 -1.98 -5.85
CA HIS A 157 14.59 -1.55 -6.93
C HIS A 157 13.73 -0.31 -6.58
N GLY A 158 13.92 0.29 -5.40
CA GLY A 158 13.25 1.53 -5.00
C GLY A 158 12.08 1.35 -4.04
N GLY A 159 11.93 0.14 -3.50
CA GLY A 159 11.07 -0.12 -2.34
C GLY A 159 11.45 0.76 -1.15
N SER A 160 10.45 1.33 -0.49
CA SER A 160 10.67 2.31 0.58
C SER A 160 9.71 2.19 1.76
N VAL A 161 8.58 1.49 1.58
CA VAL A 161 7.59 1.27 2.63
C VAL A 161 7.27 -0.21 2.72
N ILE A 162 7.19 -0.73 3.93
CA ILE A 162 6.61 -2.05 4.18
C ILE A 162 5.49 -1.98 5.21
N GLU A 163 4.57 -2.92 5.12
CA GLU A 163 3.58 -3.23 6.14
C GLU A 163 3.76 -4.68 6.58
N ILE A 164 4.22 -4.89 7.81
CA ILE A 164 4.37 -6.20 8.44
C ILE A 164 3.03 -6.59 9.06
N THR A 165 2.50 -7.73 8.66
CA THR A 165 1.18 -8.25 9.06
C THR A 165 1.19 -9.79 8.98
N GLY A 166 0.02 -10.41 8.90
CA GLY A 166 -0.17 -11.84 8.70
C GLY A 166 -0.43 -12.54 10.01
N GLY A 167 -1.58 -13.24 10.09
CA GLY A 167 -2.12 -13.74 11.34
C GLY A 167 -2.00 -12.70 12.45
N GLU A 168 -1.14 -12.97 13.43
CA GLU A 168 -0.55 -11.93 14.29
C GLU A 168 0.97 -11.85 14.04
N PRO A 169 1.51 -10.73 13.51
CA PRO A 169 2.92 -10.65 13.14
C PRO A 169 3.89 -10.80 14.31
N MET A 170 3.47 -10.47 15.54
CA MET A 170 4.31 -10.63 16.73
C MET A 170 4.52 -12.10 17.13
N LEU A 171 3.80 -13.05 16.53
CA LEU A 171 4.07 -14.49 16.66
C LEU A 171 5.19 -14.97 15.72
N TYR A 172 5.61 -14.13 14.77
CA TYR A 172 6.73 -14.47 13.90
C TYR A 172 8.05 -14.43 14.67
N ARG A 173 8.79 -15.55 14.67
CA ARG A 173 10.03 -15.72 15.44
C ARG A 173 11.05 -14.60 15.22
N ASN A 174 11.16 -14.11 14.00
CA ASN A 174 12.13 -13.06 13.61
C ASN A 174 11.49 -11.67 13.51
N PHE A 175 10.36 -11.42 14.18
CA PHE A 175 9.63 -10.14 14.11
C PHE A 175 10.53 -8.93 14.41
N PHE A 176 11.29 -8.96 15.52
CA PHE A 176 12.13 -7.83 15.91
C PHE A 176 13.33 -7.63 14.97
N GLU A 177 13.90 -8.71 14.43
CA GLU A 177 14.99 -8.65 13.44
C GLU A 177 14.50 -8.05 12.12
N LEU A 178 13.30 -8.43 11.68
CA LEU A 178 12.64 -7.84 10.53
C LEU A 178 12.41 -6.34 10.74
N VAL A 179 11.86 -5.94 11.90
CA VAL A 179 11.67 -4.52 12.24
C VAL A 179 12.99 -3.74 12.21
N ASP A 180 14.07 -4.28 12.80
CA ASP A 180 15.38 -3.63 12.80
C ASP A 180 15.93 -3.44 11.38
N TRP A 181 15.93 -4.51 10.57
CA TRP A 181 16.39 -4.40 9.18
C TRP A 181 15.55 -3.38 8.40
N SER A 182 14.22 -3.42 8.54
CA SER A 182 13.32 -2.53 7.83
C SER A 182 13.47 -1.07 8.27
N TRP A 183 13.67 -0.81 9.56
CA TRP A 183 13.90 0.54 10.06
C TRP A 183 15.20 1.14 9.50
N ARG A 184 16.25 0.35 9.38
CA ARG A 184 17.55 0.78 8.83
C ARG A 184 17.48 1.05 7.33
N ASN A 185 16.79 0.19 6.59
CA ASN A 185 16.85 0.16 5.13
C ASN A 185 15.69 0.89 4.43
N LEU A 186 14.57 1.09 5.12
CA LEU A 186 13.36 1.66 4.56
C LEU A 186 12.97 2.97 5.26
N GLU A 187 11.96 3.62 4.70
CA GLU A 187 11.53 4.95 5.13
C GLU A 187 10.40 4.88 6.14
N VAL A 188 9.49 3.91 5.96
CA VAL A 188 8.36 3.67 6.84
C VAL A 188 8.17 2.18 7.04
N VAL A 189 7.96 1.80 8.30
CA VAL A 189 7.66 0.43 8.72
C VAL A 189 6.28 0.44 9.37
N GLY A 190 5.30 -0.09 8.68
CA GLY A 190 3.96 -0.33 9.21
C GLY A 190 3.89 -1.67 9.94
N VAL A 191 3.22 -1.74 11.08
CA VAL A 191 2.89 -3.00 11.77
C VAL A 191 1.40 -3.07 12.00
N LEU A 192 0.73 -4.06 11.41
CA LEU A 192 -0.69 -4.33 11.59
C LEU A 192 -0.84 -5.43 12.63
N THR A 193 -1.32 -5.09 13.82
CA THR A 193 -1.39 -6.02 14.95
C THR A 193 -2.75 -5.95 15.63
N ASN A 194 -3.16 -7.06 16.23
CA ASN A 194 -4.30 -7.10 17.12
C ASN A 194 -4.02 -6.51 18.51
N GLY A 195 -2.77 -6.11 18.78
CA GLY A 195 -2.36 -5.43 20.02
C GLY A 195 -2.10 -6.37 21.19
N TYR A 196 -2.43 -7.66 21.09
CA TYR A 196 -2.36 -8.58 22.23
C TYR A 196 -0.96 -8.70 22.84
N TYR A 197 0.08 -8.81 22.00
CA TYR A 197 1.47 -8.94 22.45
C TYR A 197 2.20 -7.61 22.59
N LEU A 198 1.55 -6.49 22.28
CA LEU A 198 2.15 -5.17 22.33
C LEU A 198 2.09 -4.59 23.76
N GLN A 199 2.72 -5.31 24.68
CA GLN A 199 2.82 -5.00 26.11
C GLN A 199 4.18 -4.35 26.43
N GLU A 200 4.46 -4.11 27.71
CA GLU A 200 5.60 -3.33 28.19
C GLU A 200 6.93 -3.77 27.59
N GLU A 201 7.27 -5.06 27.65
CA GLU A 201 8.55 -5.58 27.15
C GLU A 201 8.68 -5.40 25.63
N ALA A 202 7.60 -5.57 24.89
CA ALA A 202 7.60 -5.36 23.45
C ALA A 202 7.77 -3.87 23.11
N ILE A 203 7.09 -2.99 23.83
CA ILE A 203 7.19 -1.54 23.67
C ILE A 203 8.63 -1.07 23.94
N GLU A 204 9.24 -1.53 25.03
CA GLU A 204 10.64 -1.21 25.36
C GLU A 204 11.60 -1.62 24.24
N ARG A 205 11.43 -2.82 23.70
CA ARG A 205 12.24 -3.31 22.56
C ARG A 205 12.02 -2.53 21.27
N LEU A 206 10.83 -1.92 21.08
CA LEU A 206 10.47 -1.19 19.87
C LEU A 206 10.77 0.31 19.95
N LEU A 207 11.02 0.86 21.15
CA LEU A 207 11.31 2.28 21.38
C LEU A 207 12.43 2.85 20.48
N PRO A 208 13.55 2.13 20.24
CA PRO A 208 14.60 2.62 19.35
C PRO A 208 14.12 2.87 17.90
N PHE A 209 13.07 2.19 17.46
CA PHE A 209 12.56 2.27 16.08
C PHE A 209 11.41 3.29 15.90
N ARG A 210 11.01 3.99 16.98
CA ARG A 210 9.79 4.82 17.05
C ARG A 210 9.61 5.82 15.90
N GLU A 211 10.70 6.39 15.39
CA GLU A 211 10.65 7.48 14.39
C GLU A 211 9.96 7.06 13.08
N LYS A 212 10.21 5.83 12.63
CA LYS A 212 9.70 5.29 11.35
C LYS A 212 8.63 4.21 11.53
N LEU A 213 8.44 3.72 12.75
CA LEU A 213 7.52 2.65 13.07
C LEU A 213 6.10 3.21 13.28
N VAL A 214 5.15 2.75 12.49
CA VAL A 214 3.74 3.15 12.54
C VAL A 214 2.88 1.93 12.78
N PHE A 215 2.05 1.97 13.82
CA PHE A 215 1.15 0.86 14.13
C PHE A 215 -0.23 1.06 13.52
N ASN A 216 -0.86 -0.05 13.16
CA ASN A 216 -2.27 -0.12 12.85
C ASN A 216 -2.91 -1.13 13.81
N ILE A 217 -3.65 -0.60 14.77
CA ILE A 217 -4.28 -1.36 15.85
C ILE A 217 -5.71 -1.69 15.49
N SER A 218 -6.07 -2.95 15.68
CA SER A 218 -7.38 -3.52 15.39
C SER A 218 -8.33 -3.38 16.58
N LEU A 219 -9.33 -2.50 16.50
CA LEU A 219 -10.42 -2.38 17.48
C LEU A 219 -11.76 -2.15 16.79
N ASP A 220 -12.72 -3.05 17.00
CA ASP A 220 -13.96 -3.08 16.20
C ASP A 220 -15.17 -2.53 16.92
N SER A 221 -15.03 -2.10 18.16
CA SER A 221 -16.08 -1.44 18.92
C SER A 221 -15.50 -0.86 20.20
N HIS A 222 -16.06 0.26 20.66
CA HIS A 222 -15.85 0.76 22.02
C HIS A 222 -16.52 -0.13 23.08
N ARG A 223 -17.40 -1.08 22.69
CA ARG A 223 -18.06 -2.03 23.58
C ARG A 223 -17.17 -3.28 23.77
N PRO A 224 -16.70 -3.57 24.99
CA PRO A 224 -15.81 -4.70 25.24
C PRO A 224 -16.40 -6.05 24.81
N GLN A 225 -17.67 -6.32 25.17
CA GLN A 225 -18.30 -7.61 24.88
C GLN A 225 -18.39 -7.86 23.37
N PHE A 226 -18.70 -6.82 22.58
CA PHE A 226 -18.77 -6.94 21.13
C PHE A 226 -17.40 -7.25 20.54
N HIS A 227 -16.37 -6.46 20.88
CA HIS A 227 -15.03 -6.65 20.33
C HIS A 227 -14.47 -8.03 20.67
N ASN A 228 -14.63 -8.47 21.92
CA ASN A 228 -14.17 -9.78 22.39
C ASN A 228 -14.83 -10.92 21.62
N ALA A 229 -16.17 -10.89 21.48
CA ALA A 229 -16.92 -11.89 20.73
C ALA A 229 -16.59 -11.88 19.24
N PHE A 230 -16.29 -10.70 18.66
CA PHE A 230 -15.96 -10.54 17.25
C PHE A 230 -14.54 -11.05 16.92
N ARG A 231 -13.59 -10.85 17.85
CA ARG A 231 -12.21 -11.36 17.77
C ARG A 231 -12.08 -12.82 18.20
N GLY A 232 -13.05 -13.35 18.94
CA GLY A 232 -13.04 -14.74 19.43
C GLY A 232 -12.09 -14.94 20.62
N LYS A 233 -11.96 -13.92 21.48
CA LYS A 233 -11.09 -13.95 22.66
C LYS A 233 -11.64 -13.01 23.75
N GLU A 234 -11.78 -13.51 24.97
CA GLU A 234 -12.47 -12.82 26.07
C GLU A 234 -11.73 -11.59 26.63
N ASP A 235 -10.42 -11.52 26.49
CA ASP A 235 -9.57 -10.43 26.99
C ASP A 235 -9.09 -9.49 25.86
N ALA A 236 -9.60 -9.65 24.63
CA ALA A 236 -9.10 -8.91 23.48
C ALA A 236 -9.19 -7.39 23.65
N PHE A 237 -10.31 -6.87 24.15
CA PHE A 237 -10.53 -5.43 24.32
C PHE A 237 -9.55 -4.83 25.32
N GLU A 238 -9.34 -5.52 26.46
CA GLU A 238 -8.42 -5.08 27.50
C GLU A 238 -7.00 -5.00 26.93
N LYS A 239 -6.54 -6.06 26.25
CA LYS A 239 -5.19 -6.11 25.67
C LYS A 239 -5.00 -5.07 24.57
N THR A 240 -5.97 -4.90 23.68
CA THR A 240 -5.93 -3.90 22.61
C THR A 240 -5.89 -2.49 23.18
N THR A 241 -6.73 -2.16 24.16
CA THR A 241 -6.76 -0.82 24.75
C THR A 241 -5.51 -0.53 25.59
N ARG A 242 -4.95 -1.53 26.29
CA ARG A 242 -3.65 -1.41 26.96
C ARG A 242 -2.53 -1.11 25.96
N ALA A 243 -2.48 -1.82 24.84
CA ALA A 243 -1.51 -1.54 23.77
C ALA A 243 -1.63 -0.11 23.23
N MET A 244 -2.86 0.37 22.99
CA MET A 244 -3.09 1.77 22.57
C MET A 244 -2.61 2.78 23.62
N GLU A 245 -2.86 2.53 24.90
CA GLU A 245 -2.37 3.37 25.99
C GLU A 245 -0.84 3.42 26.01
N LEU A 246 -0.18 2.27 25.92
CA LEU A 246 1.28 2.17 25.92
C LEU A 246 1.89 2.89 24.71
N LEU A 247 1.31 2.72 23.52
CA LEU A 247 1.72 3.42 22.31
C LEU A 247 1.62 4.95 22.47
N GLY A 248 0.47 5.43 22.95
CA GLY A 248 0.22 6.85 23.19
C GLY A 248 1.20 7.45 24.21
N ARG A 249 1.39 6.78 25.36
CA ARG A 249 2.31 7.21 26.42
C ARG A 249 3.76 7.28 25.95
N ASN A 250 4.18 6.36 25.08
CA ASN A 250 5.53 6.29 24.52
C ASN A 250 5.70 7.09 23.21
N LYS A 251 4.68 7.82 22.78
CA LYS A 251 4.67 8.69 21.59
C LYS A 251 4.93 7.93 20.27
N PHE A 252 4.51 6.67 20.20
CA PHE A 252 4.45 5.98 18.91
C PHE A 252 3.31 6.54 18.07
N ARG A 253 3.50 6.58 16.76
CA ARG A 253 2.41 6.88 15.83
C ARG A 253 1.60 5.63 15.57
N PHE A 254 0.29 5.73 15.71
CA PHE A 254 -0.59 4.62 15.38
C PHE A 254 -1.92 5.11 14.82
N ARG A 255 -2.53 4.28 13.97
CA ARG A 255 -3.94 4.39 13.59
C ARG A 255 -4.74 3.29 14.27
N LEU A 256 -6.01 3.58 14.53
CA LEU A 256 -6.99 2.57 14.89
C LEU A 256 -7.77 2.17 13.62
N SER A 257 -7.88 0.88 13.34
CA SER A 257 -8.74 0.34 12.28
C SER A 257 -9.88 -0.47 12.86
N MET A 258 -11.09 -0.10 12.47
CA MET A 258 -12.34 -0.77 12.79
C MET A 258 -12.85 -1.50 11.54
N SER A 259 -13.12 -2.80 11.70
CA SER A 259 -13.85 -3.56 10.70
C SER A 259 -15.35 -3.49 10.96
N VAL A 260 -16.06 -2.83 10.07
CA VAL A 260 -17.46 -2.47 10.21
C VAL A 260 -18.35 -3.57 9.62
N THR A 261 -19.30 -3.98 10.43
CA THR A 261 -20.42 -4.88 10.12
C THR A 261 -21.72 -4.15 10.43
N ARG A 262 -22.86 -4.80 10.16
CA ARG A 262 -24.17 -4.29 10.60
C ARG A 262 -24.22 -4.04 12.10
N ASP A 263 -23.68 -4.95 12.90
CA ASP A 263 -23.93 -5.01 14.34
C ASP A 263 -23.09 -4.01 15.16
N ASN A 264 -22.05 -3.43 14.54
CA ASN A 264 -21.22 -2.36 15.12
C ASN A 264 -21.18 -1.09 14.27
N PHE A 265 -22.02 -0.95 13.24
CA PHE A 265 -22.02 0.24 12.39
C PHE A 265 -22.18 1.53 13.22
N PHE A 266 -23.09 1.55 14.18
CA PHE A 266 -23.31 2.69 15.08
C PHE A 266 -22.30 2.80 16.23
N ASP A 267 -21.29 1.93 16.30
CA ASP A 267 -20.20 2.04 17.26
C ASP A 267 -19.06 2.93 16.74
N MET A 268 -19.10 3.38 15.48
CA MET A 268 -18.02 4.16 14.85
C MET A 268 -17.66 5.42 15.65
N GLU A 269 -18.67 6.15 16.13
CA GLU A 269 -18.46 7.37 16.93
C GLU A 269 -17.71 7.07 18.23
N GLY A 270 -18.25 6.19 19.07
CA GLY A 270 -17.62 5.85 20.35
C GLY A 270 -16.23 5.24 20.18
N THR A 271 -16.02 4.49 19.10
CA THR A 271 -14.71 3.90 18.77
C THR A 271 -13.71 4.97 18.34
N ALA A 272 -14.14 5.99 17.57
CA ALA A 272 -13.33 7.14 17.20
C ALA A 272 -12.94 7.99 18.43
N GLU A 273 -13.87 8.19 19.36
CA GLU A 273 -13.61 8.91 20.62
C GLU A 273 -12.59 8.17 21.48
N LEU A 274 -12.72 6.84 21.58
CA LEU A 274 -11.76 6.01 22.27
C LEU A 274 -10.37 6.05 21.60
N ALA A 275 -10.31 6.06 20.28
CA ALA A 275 -9.06 6.22 19.52
C ALA A 275 -8.35 7.54 19.86
N LYS A 276 -9.10 8.65 19.82
CA LYS A 276 -8.58 9.99 20.19
C LYS A 276 -8.09 10.03 21.63
N LYS A 277 -8.85 9.44 22.56
CA LYS A 277 -8.49 9.39 23.99
C LYS A 277 -7.11 8.79 24.22
N TYR A 278 -6.76 7.73 23.47
CA TYR A 278 -5.45 7.09 23.57
C TYR A 278 -4.36 7.70 22.69
N GLY A 279 -4.66 8.78 21.96
CA GLY A 279 -3.68 9.49 21.14
C GLY A 279 -3.42 8.88 19.76
N ALA A 280 -4.38 8.13 19.19
CA ALA A 280 -4.29 7.70 17.81
C ALA A 280 -4.15 8.92 16.88
N ALA A 281 -3.32 8.79 15.84
CA ALA A 281 -3.16 9.84 14.83
C ALA A 281 -4.31 9.82 13.81
N TYR A 282 -4.86 8.63 13.55
CA TYR A 282 -5.92 8.42 12.57
C TYR A 282 -6.89 7.33 13.02
N PHE A 283 -8.11 7.41 12.51
CA PHE A 283 -9.14 6.38 12.62
C PHE A 283 -9.61 5.94 11.24
N GLY A 284 -9.61 4.63 10.99
CA GLY A 284 -10.07 4.04 9.75
C GLY A 284 -11.23 3.09 10.01
N CYS A 285 -12.33 3.27 9.27
CA CYS A 285 -13.45 2.35 9.23
C CYS A 285 -13.49 1.68 7.86
N ASN A 286 -13.46 0.35 7.81
CA ASN A 286 -13.62 -0.38 6.57
C ASN A 286 -14.71 -1.43 6.73
N MET A 287 -15.64 -1.47 5.78
CA MET A 287 -16.66 -2.51 5.72
C MET A 287 -15.99 -3.87 5.55
N VAL A 288 -16.45 -4.86 6.31
CA VAL A 288 -16.03 -6.26 6.11
C VAL A 288 -16.29 -6.65 4.66
N GLN A 289 -15.30 -7.29 4.04
CA GLN A 289 -15.38 -7.74 2.65
C GLN A 289 -15.78 -9.22 2.61
N ASP A 290 -16.34 -9.64 1.47
CA ASP A 290 -16.71 -11.03 1.20
C ASP A 290 -15.45 -11.85 0.83
N LEU A 291 -14.66 -12.14 1.87
CA LEU A 291 -13.39 -12.87 1.82
C LEU A 291 -13.22 -13.68 3.10
N GLY A 292 -12.74 -14.93 2.97
CA GLY A 292 -12.56 -15.85 4.08
C GLY A 292 -13.80 -15.94 4.97
N ARG A 293 -13.61 -15.90 6.29
CA ARG A 293 -14.73 -15.91 7.26
C ARG A 293 -15.63 -14.67 7.19
N GLY A 294 -15.18 -13.59 6.56
CA GLY A 294 -15.97 -12.37 6.39
C GLY A 294 -17.20 -12.53 5.49
N GLY A 295 -17.22 -13.52 4.59
CA GLY A 295 -18.31 -13.69 3.62
C GLY A 295 -19.69 -13.89 4.25
N GLU A 296 -19.78 -14.65 5.33
CA GLU A 296 -21.03 -14.87 6.07
C GLU A 296 -21.61 -13.58 6.68
N LEU A 297 -20.76 -12.59 6.94
CA LEU A 297 -21.17 -11.31 7.55
C LEU A 297 -21.71 -10.32 6.51
N VAL A 298 -21.29 -10.42 5.25
CA VAL A 298 -21.66 -9.47 4.19
C VAL A 298 -23.08 -9.68 3.70
N SER A 299 -23.54 -10.92 3.63
CA SER A 299 -24.91 -11.27 3.22
C SER A 299 -25.96 -10.56 4.09
N GLY A 300 -25.75 -10.51 5.41
CA GLY A 300 -26.65 -9.85 6.36
C GLY A 300 -26.57 -8.32 6.39
N MET A 301 -25.49 -7.71 5.87
CA MET A 301 -25.35 -6.25 5.79
C MET A 301 -26.25 -5.64 4.73
N THR A 302 -26.28 -6.23 3.53
CA THR A 302 -27.01 -5.69 2.38
C THR A 302 -28.51 -5.59 2.65
N GLU A 303 -29.07 -6.55 3.37
CA GLU A 303 -30.48 -6.55 3.77
C GLU A 303 -30.79 -5.50 4.84
N ALA A 304 -29.89 -5.30 5.80
CA ALA A 304 -30.12 -4.38 6.91
C ALA A 304 -29.94 -2.91 6.53
N PHE A 305 -28.92 -2.58 5.73
CA PHE A 305 -28.75 -1.22 5.22
C PHE A 305 -29.91 -0.79 4.31
N ARG A 306 -30.55 -1.76 3.62
CA ARG A 306 -31.77 -1.50 2.84
C ARG A 306 -32.99 -1.13 3.69
N LYS A 307 -33.06 -1.53 4.96
CA LYS A 307 -34.22 -1.27 5.81
C LYS A 307 -34.35 0.20 6.24
N ASP A 308 -33.23 0.92 6.32
CA ASP A 308 -33.22 2.34 6.74
C ASP A 308 -32.03 3.10 6.10
N PRO A 309 -32.03 3.29 4.78
CA PRO A 309 -30.88 3.87 4.07
C PRO A 309 -30.60 5.32 4.49
N GLU A 310 -31.63 6.09 4.83
CA GLU A 310 -31.51 7.50 5.21
C GLU A 310 -30.76 7.66 6.54
N ARG A 311 -31.11 6.86 7.55
CA ARG A 311 -30.42 6.90 8.84
C ARG A 311 -28.95 6.53 8.72
N HIS A 312 -28.64 5.51 7.92
CA HIS A 312 -27.26 5.07 7.74
C HIS A 312 -26.44 6.12 7.00
N ALA A 313 -26.97 6.71 5.94
CA ALA A 313 -26.32 7.79 5.20
C ALA A 313 -26.10 9.02 6.09
N ALA A 314 -27.11 9.42 6.87
CA ALA A 314 -27.00 10.53 7.81
C ALA A 314 -25.94 10.30 8.89
N TYR A 315 -25.86 9.08 9.43
CA TYR A 315 -24.84 8.71 10.42
C TYR A 315 -23.44 8.74 9.81
N GLU A 316 -23.25 8.15 8.62
CA GLU A 316 -21.96 8.16 7.93
C GLU A 316 -21.50 9.59 7.61
N GLN A 317 -22.41 10.44 7.13
CA GLN A 317 -22.12 11.85 6.86
C GLN A 317 -21.73 12.60 8.14
N MET A 318 -22.47 12.38 9.24
CA MET A 318 -22.16 12.99 10.54
C MET A 318 -20.77 12.57 11.04
N ILE A 319 -20.44 11.28 10.96
CA ILE A 319 -19.12 10.75 11.31
C ILE A 319 -18.02 11.40 10.45
N HIS A 320 -18.24 11.48 9.14
CA HIS A 320 -17.28 12.10 8.22
C HIS A 320 -16.97 13.55 8.59
N GLU A 321 -18.00 14.35 8.84
CA GLU A 321 -17.84 15.76 9.18
C GLU A 321 -17.24 15.95 10.59
N LYS A 322 -17.76 15.25 11.61
CA LYS A 322 -17.28 15.37 13.00
C LYS A 322 -15.80 14.97 13.16
N TYR A 323 -15.33 14.02 12.36
CA TYR A 323 -13.96 13.49 12.44
C TYR A 323 -13.11 13.84 11.21
N LYS A 324 -13.46 14.88 10.45
CA LYS A 324 -12.69 15.35 9.30
C LYS A 324 -11.21 15.56 9.65
N GLY A 325 -10.31 15.01 8.83
CA GLY A 325 -8.86 15.06 9.05
C GLY A 325 -8.30 14.04 10.05
N PHE A 326 -9.15 13.45 10.91
CA PHE A 326 -8.82 12.31 11.76
C PHE A 326 -9.25 10.98 11.13
N LEU A 327 -10.40 11.00 10.46
CA LEU A 327 -10.90 9.90 9.65
C LEU A 327 -10.09 9.86 8.36
N HIS A 328 -9.27 8.83 8.20
CA HIS A 328 -8.42 8.71 7.02
C HIS A 328 -9.23 8.19 5.82
N ILE A 329 -10.04 9.06 5.25
CA ILE A 329 -10.53 8.90 3.87
C ILE A 329 -9.40 9.38 2.98
N VAL A 330 -9.05 8.61 1.94
CA VAL A 330 -8.02 8.97 0.95
C VAL A 330 -8.17 10.46 0.58
N SER A 331 -7.13 11.25 0.87
CA SER A 331 -7.13 12.70 0.67
C SER A 331 -7.38 13.06 -0.80
N GLU A 332 -7.81 14.28 -1.11
CA GLU A 332 -7.96 14.70 -2.52
C GLU A 332 -6.64 14.62 -3.30
N GLU A 333 -5.50 14.89 -2.68
CA GLU A 333 -4.17 14.65 -3.28
C GLU A 333 -3.86 13.17 -3.45
N GLY A 334 -4.34 12.30 -2.55
CA GLY A 334 -4.31 10.85 -2.71
C GLY A 334 -5.20 10.39 -3.87
N LYS A 335 -6.38 11.00 -4.06
CA LYS A 335 -7.26 10.74 -5.21
C LYS A 335 -6.63 11.20 -6.54
N LYS A 336 -5.97 12.36 -6.55
CA LYS A 336 -5.20 12.85 -7.70
C LYS A 336 -3.96 11.98 -7.99
N GLN A 337 -3.34 11.40 -6.97
CA GLN A 337 -2.24 10.42 -7.16
C GLN A 337 -2.75 9.04 -7.62
N LEU A 338 -3.99 8.70 -7.30
CA LEU A 338 -4.73 7.56 -7.87
C LEU A 338 -5.26 7.84 -9.28
N GLU A 339 -4.95 9.00 -9.89
CA GLU A 339 -5.12 9.22 -11.34
C GLU A 339 -4.09 8.44 -12.17
N THR A 340 -3.29 7.56 -11.55
CA THR A 340 -2.77 6.40 -12.28
C THR A 340 -3.95 5.56 -12.75
N GLY A 341 -4.03 5.24 -14.05
CA GLY A 341 -5.13 4.44 -14.57
C GLY A 341 -5.33 3.08 -13.87
N ASN A 342 -4.34 2.59 -13.12
CA ASN A 342 -4.32 1.37 -12.30
C ASN A 342 -4.62 1.69 -10.82
N CYS A 343 -5.34 0.81 -10.10
CA CYS A 343 -5.64 0.94 -8.67
C CYS A 343 -4.44 0.76 -7.72
N GLY A 344 -3.22 0.79 -8.25
CA GLY A 344 -1.95 0.72 -7.52
C GLY A 344 -1.33 -0.67 -7.44
N ILE A 345 -2.02 -1.73 -7.86
CA ILE A 345 -1.49 -3.11 -7.80
C ILE A 345 -0.30 -3.27 -8.75
N VAL A 346 0.76 -3.94 -8.30
CA VAL A 346 2.03 -4.16 -9.02
C VAL A 346 2.82 -2.86 -9.31
N HIS A 347 2.13 -1.73 -9.43
CA HIS A 347 2.68 -0.43 -9.78
C HIS A 347 3.19 0.34 -8.56
N THR A 348 2.46 0.25 -7.45
CA THR A 348 2.79 0.94 -6.19
C THR A 348 2.83 -0.02 -5.01
N THR A 349 2.03 -1.10 -5.05
CA THR A 349 1.91 -2.05 -3.96
C THR A 349 1.87 -3.50 -4.46
N VAL A 350 2.41 -4.41 -3.65
CA VAL A 350 2.24 -5.86 -3.77
C VAL A 350 2.07 -6.47 -2.37
N THR A 351 1.75 -7.76 -2.31
CA THR A 351 1.67 -8.51 -1.05
C THR A 351 2.38 -9.84 -1.15
N VAL A 352 3.17 -10.18 -0.14
CA VAL A 352 3.79 -11.52 0.01
C VAL A 352 3.05 -12.28 1.11
N GLY A 353 2.52 -13.46 0.77
CA GLY A 353 1.88 -14.40 1.70
C GLY A 353 2.89 -15.25 2.47
N PRO A 354 2.50 -15.91 3.58
CA PRO A 354 3.40 -16.68 4.46
C PRO A 354 4.03 -17.92 3.78
N ASP A 355 3.52 -18.31 2.61
CA ASP A 355 4.01 -19.37 1.73
C ASP A 355 4.98 -18.86 0.64
N GLY A 356 5.34 -17.57 0.70
CA GLY A 356 6.20 -16.90 -0.29
C GLY A 356 5.46 -16.48 -1.56
N GLU A 357 4.16 -16.74 -1.67
CA GLU A 357 3.37 -16.37 -2.85
C GLU A 357 3.13 -14.86 -2.88
N MET A 358 3.43 -14.25 -4.04
CA MET A 358 3.22 -12.84 -4.28
C MET A 358 1.89 -12.60 -4.99
N ARG A 359 1.13 -11.63 -4.46
CA ARG A 359 -0.20 -11.25 -4.92
C ARG A 359 -0.24 -9.77 -5.30
N PRO A 360 -1.09 -9.36 -6.25
CA PRO A 360 -1.22 -7.95 -6.64
C PRO A 360 -1.65 -7.03 -5.49
N CYS A 361 -2.51 -7.52 -4.58
CA CYS A 361 -2.77 -6.89 -3.29
C CYS A 361 -3.24 -7.93 -2.26
N ALA A 362 -3.35 -7.53 -0.99
CA ALA A 362 -3.71 -8.42 0.12
C ALA A 362 -5.08 -9.12 -0.03
N MET A 363 -5.99 -8.51 -0.79
CA MET A 363 -7.34 -9.04 -1.04
C MET A 363 -7.43 -10.02 -2.23
N PHE A 364 -6.37 -10.15 -3.04
CA PHE A 364 -6.36 -11.19 -4.08
C PHE A 364 -6.25 -12.57 -3.42
N ASP A 365 -7.04 -13.51 -3.94
CA ASP A 365 -7.06 -14.91 -3.50
C ASP A 365 -6.23 -15.81 -4.44
N SER A 366 -6.04 -17.05 -3.99
CA SER A 366 -5.20 -18.16 -4.41
C SER A 366 -5.15 -18.51 -5.90
N GLY A 367 -6.04 -17.97 -6.75
CA GLY A 367 -6.02 -18.22 -8.20
C GLY A 367 -5.20 -17.21 -9.04
N LEU A 368 -4.88 -16.03 -8.52
CA LEU A 368 -4.22 -14.95 -9.27
C LEU A 368 -2.96 -14.46 -8.55
N ARG A 369 -1.85 -15.19 -8.75
CA ARG A 369 -0.55 -14.97 -8.11
C ARG A 369 0.46 -14.50 -9.14
N ILE A 370 1.22 -13.45 -8.85
CA ILE A 370 2.19 -12.89 -9.81
C ILE A 370 3.56 -13.56 -9.75
N GLY A 371 3.85 -14.34 -8.71
CA GLY A 371 5.09 -15.10 -8.58
C GLY A 371 5.30 -15.63 -7.16
N ASN A 372 6.45 -16.25 -6.89
CA ASN A 372 6.80 -16.73 -5.55
C ASN A 372 8.27 -16.39 -5.22
N ILE A 373 8.51 -15.74 -4.08
CA ILE A 373 9.83 -15.23 -3.67
C ILE A 373 10.85 -16.34 -3.34
N TYR A 374 10.40 -17.58 -3.20
CA TYR A 374 11.27 -18.75 -2.99
C TYR A 374 11.77 -19.33 -4.31
N LYS A 375 11.05 -19.07 -5.41
CA LYS A 375 11.24 -19.72 -6.71
C LYS A 375 11.84 -18.77 -7.74
N GLN A 376 11.63 -17.47 -7.59
CA GLN A 376 11.97 -16.45 -8.59
C GLN A 376 12.66 -15.26 -7.91
N SER A 377 13.58 -14.63 -8.62
CA SER A 377 14.14 -13.32 -8.27
C SER A 377 13.07 -12.22 -8.36
N PHE A 378 13.35 -11.07 -7.74
CA PHE A 378 12.48 -9.91 -7.81
C PHE A 378 12.15 -9.53 -9.25
N GLU A 379 13.15 -9.40 -10.13
CA GLU A 379 12.95 -9.01 -11.53
C GLU A 379 12.08 -10.03 -12.29
N GLU A 380 12.36 -11.34 -12.17
CA GLU A 380 11.60 -12.39 -12.85
C GLU A 380 10.10 -12.34 -12.50
N ILE A 381 9.74 -11.99 -11.26
CA ILE A 381 8.34 -11.86 -10.84
C ILE A 381 7.65 -10.72 -11.59
N PHE A 382 8.28 -9.54 -11.66
CA PHE A 382 7.68 -8.35 -12.29
C PHE A 382 7.78 -8.36 -13.81
N HIS A 383 8.72 -9.11 -14.38
CA HIS A 383 8.86 -9.32 -15.82
C HIS A 383 7.99 -10.47 -16.34
N SER A 384 7.39 -11.25 -15.42
CA SER A 384 6.46 -12.31 -15.79
C SER A 384 5.27 -11.78 -16.58
N THR A 385 4.66 -12.65 -17.39
CA THR A 385 3.50 -12.28 -18.22
C THR A 385 2.36 -11.68 -17.39
N LEU A 386 2.10 -12.24 -16.20
CA LEU A 386 1.03 -11.76 -15.34
C LEU A 386 1.42 -10.48 -14.59
N GLY A 387 2.69 -10.36 -14.18
CA GLY A 387 3.24 -9.12 -13.62
C GLY A 387 3.10 -7.95 -14.60
N ALA A 388 3.52 -8.15 -15.85
CA ALA A 388 3.38 -7.16 -16.92
C ALA A 388 1.90 -6.86 -17.25
N ALA A 389 1.03 -7.87 -17.26
CA ALA A 389 -0.40 -7.68 -17.53
C ALA A 389 -1.08 -6.82 -16.45
N PHE A 390 -0.87 -7.13 -15.16
CA PHE A 390 -1.43 -6.31 -14.08
C PHE A 390 -0.83 -4.92 -14.02
N ASN A 391 0.45 -4.77 -14.39
CA ASN A 391 1.12 -3.48 -14.45
C ASN A 391 0.43 -2.52 -15.44
N ALA A 392 0.18 -2.99 -16.65
CA ALA A 392 -0.44 -2.21 -17.73
C ALA A 392 -1.97 -2.03 -17.58
N MET A 393 -2.59 -2.69 -16.59
CA MET A 393 -4.04 -2.75 -16.48
C MET A 393 -4.64 -1.45 -15.93
N HIS A 394 -5.61 -0.91 -16.66
CA HIS A 394 -6.45 0.17 -16.15
C HIS A 394 -7.62 -0.38 -15.32
N ALA A 395 -7.82 0.19 -14.14
CA ALA A 395 -8.97 -0.07 -13.28
C ALA A 395 -10.29 0.33 -13.98
N PRO A 396 -11.42 -0.31 -13.61
CA PRO A 396 -12.73 0.08 -14.11
C PRO A 396 -13.01 1.55 -13.79
N LYS A 397 -13.47 2.31 -14.78
CA LYS A 397 -13.79 3.74 -14.66
C LYS A 397 -14.82 4.15 -15.71
N LYS A 398 -15.44 5.32 -15.54
CA LYS A 398 -16.55 5.79 -16.39
C LYS A 398 -16.18 5.80 -17.87
N GLU A 399 -14.96 6.20 -18.23
CA GLU A 399 -14.50 6.28 -19.62
C GLU A 399 -14.41 4.90 -20.30
N LEU A 400 -14.15 3.84 -19.53
CA LEU A 400 -14.04 2.47 -20.03
C LEU A 400 -15.37 1.71 -19.95
N CYS A 401 -16.19 2.02 -18.94
CA CYS A 401 -17.40 1.27 -18.62
C CYS A 401 -18.71 1.92 -19.12
N GLY A 402 -18.69 3.22 -19.48
CA GLY A 402 -19.89 3.97 -19.84
C GLY A 402 -20.91 4.02 -18.69
N ASP A 403 -22.19 3.85 -19.02
CA ASP A 403 -23.30 3.87 -18.05
C ASP A 403 -23.55 2.52 -17.36
N CYS A 404 -22.50 1.73 -17.16
CA CYS A 404 -22.60 0.42 -16.50
C CYS A 404 -23.12 0.57 -15.06
N LYS A 405 -24.25 -0.08 -14.76
CA LYS A 405 -24.88 -0.07 -13.42
C LYS A 405 -23.97 -0.63 -12.31
N MET A 406 -23.02 -1.50 -12.67
CA MET A 406 -22.09 -2.12 -11.70
C MET A 406 -20.87 -1.23 -11.39
N LEU A 407 -20.71 -0.09 -12.06
CA LEU A 407 -19.53 0.76 -11.89
C LEU A 407 -19.39 1.27 -10.44
N GLY A 408 -20.50 1.51 -9.73
CA GLY A 408 -20.45 1.91 -8.31
C GLY A 408 -19.70 0.92 -7.40
N ILE A 409 -19.65 -0.36 -7.79
CA ILE A 409 -18.92 -1.41 -7.05
C ILE A 409 -17.47 -1.52 -7.54
N CYS A 410 -17.28 -1.45 -8.87
CA CYS A 410 -16.00 -1.72 -9.53
C CYS A 410 -15.05 -0.52 -9.61
N ASN A 411 -15.57 0.71 -9.52
CA ASN A 411 -14.83 1.93 -9.85
C ASN A 411 -13.50 2.02 -9.09
N GLY A 412 -12.39 2.10 -9.82
CA GLY A 412 -11.06 2.23 -9.25
C GLY A 412 -10.53 0.98 -8.54
N CYS A 413 -11.16 -0.20 -8.67
CA CYS A 413 -10.68 -1.44 -8.05
C CYS A 413 -10.64 -2.60 -9.05
N ILE A 414 -9.44 -3.04 -9.43
CA ILE A 414 -9.24 -4.14 -10.38
C ILE A 414 -9.82 -5.46 -9.86
N LEU A 415 -9.62 -5.79 -8.58
CA LEU A 415 -10.14 -7.03 -8.00
C LEU A 415 -11.67 -7.08 -8.06
N ARG A 416 -12.36 -6.00 -7.67
CA ARG A 416 -13.82 -5.91 -7.76
C ARG A 416 -14.28 -5.95 -9.22
N GLY A 417 -13.56 -5.26 -10.11
CA GLY A 417 -13.77 -5.35 -11.56
C GLY A 417 -13.73 -6.78 -12.08
N ILE A 418 -12.73 -7.58 -11.69
CA ILE A 418 -12.60 -8.98 -12.09
C ILE A 418 -13.73 -9.82 -11.50
N LYS A 419 -13.94 -9.76 -10.17
CA LYS A 419 -14.98 -10.56 -9.48
C LYS A 419 -16.37 -10.27 -10.03
N THR A 420 -16.75 -9.00 -10.11
CA THR A 420 -18.05 -8.59 -10.64
C THR A 420 -18.14 -8.86 -12.13
N GLY A 421 -17.07 -8.63 -12.90
CA GLY A 421 -17.06 -8.90 -14.34
C GLY A 421 -17.24 -10.38 -14.67
N LEU A 422 -16.66 -11.30 -13.89
CA LEU A 422 -16.84 -12.75 -14.07
C LEU A 422 -18.30 -13.20 -13.88
N ALA A 423 -19.06 -12.47 -13.06
CA ALA A 423 -20.50 -12.70 -12.87
C ALA A 423 -21.37 -11.99 -13.94
N GLN A 424 -20.77 -11.28 -14.89
CA GLN A 424 -21.46 -10.46 -15.89
C GLN A 424 -20.99 -10.85 -17.31
N PRO A 425 -21.76 -11.65 -18.07
CA PRO A 425 -21.36 -12.15 -19.40
C PRO A 425 -20.92 -11.07 -20.41
N ASP A 426 -21.48 -9.86 -20.28
CA ASP A 426 -21.22 -8.72 -21.17
C ASP A 426 -20.34 -7.63 -20.57
N CYS A 427 -19.53 -7.96 -19.57
CA CYS A 427 -18.58 -7.01 -19.00
C CYS A 427 -17.54 -6.55 -20.05
N LYS A 428 -17.76 -5.36 -20.63
CA LYS A 428 -16.85 -4.73 -21.61
C LYS A 428 -15.44 -4.53 -21.07
N TRP A 429 -15.33 -4.08 -19.81
CA TRP A 429 -14.04 -3.85 -19.18
C TRP A 429 -13.23 -5.15 -19.04
N LEU A 430 -13.84 -6.22 -18.52
CA LEU A 430 -13.17 -7.50 -18.34
C LEU A 430 -12.69 -8.09 -19.67
N LYS A 431 -13.51 -7.98 -20.73
CA LYS A 431 -13.13 -8.38 -22.10
C LYS A 431 -11.97 -7.55 -22.64
N SER A 432 -11.89 -6.25 -22.31
CA SER A 432 -10.84 -5.35 -22.81
C SER A 432 -9.47 -5.56 -22.16
N VAL A 433 -9.41 -6.01 -20.90
CA VAL A 433 -8.14 -6.21 -20.18
C VAL A 433 -7.52 -7.58 -20.40
N ASP A 434 -8.25 -8.50 -21.05
CA ASP A 434 -7.80 -9.84 -21.46
C ASP A 434 -7.08 -10.63 -20.35
N ILE A 435 -7.48 -10.43 -19.09
CA ILE A 435 -6.86 -11.10 -17.93
C ILE A 435 -7.29 -12.56 -17.82
N LEU A 436 -8.43 -12.91 -18.42
CA LEU A 436 -9.05 -14.24 -18.34
C LEU A 436 -8.16 -15.36 -18.89
N LYS A 437 -7.29 -15.07 -19.86
CA LYS A 437 -6.33 -16.04 -20.39
C LYS A 437 -5.30 -16.52 -19.35
N TYR A 438 -5.17 -15.79 -18.24
CA TYR A 438 -4.27 -16.12 -17.15
C TYR A 438 -4.99 -16.68 -15.91
N ILE A 439 -6.33 -16.70 -15.90
CA ILE A 439 -7.10 -17.26 -14.80
C ILE A 439 -7.43 -18.71 -15.11
N SER A 440 -6.62 -19.64 -14.59
CA SER A 440 -6.98 -21.06 -14.57
C SER A 440 -7.97 -21.31 -13.42
N LEU A 441 -9.27 -21.12 -13.64
CA LEU A 441 -10.27 -21.56 -12.66
C LEU A 441 -10.53 -23.06 -12.84
N PRO A 442 -10.26 -23.93 -11.85
CA PRO A 442 -10.82 -25.27 -11.88
C PRO A 442 -12.36 -25.20 -11.87
N PRO A 443 -13.07 -26.09 -12.59
CA PRO A 443 -14.54 -26.03 -12.71
C PRO A 443 -15.30 -26.09 -11.39
N GLU A 444 -14.67 -26.59 -10.32
CA GLU A 444 -15.27 -26.98 -9.04
C GLU A 444 -15.20 -25.88 -7.97
N GLU A 445 -14.38 -24.83 -8.19
CA GLU A 445 -14.31 -23.64 -7.32
C GLU A 445 -15.33 -22.56 -7.69
N LYS A 446 -16.38 -22.92 -8.45
CA LYS A 446 -17.60 -22.10 -8.63
C LYS A 446 -18.47 -22.06 -7.37
N LYS A 447 -17.86 -21.89 -6.19
CA LYS A 447 -18.55 -21.43 -4.98
C LYS A 447 -18.03 -20.05 -4.60
N CYS A 448 -18.13 -19.10 -5.53
CA CYS A 448 -18.32 -17.72 -5.14
C CYS A 448 -19.74 -17.66 -4.54
N GLY A 449 -19.85 -17.23 -3.28
CA GLY A 449 -21.09 -17.28 -2.51
C GLY A 449 -22.30 -16.85 -3.32
N ASN A 450 -23.41 -17.58 -3.16
CA ASN A 450 -24.70 -17.30 -3.78
C ASN A 450 -25.06 -15.81 -3.65
N LEU A 451 -24.74 -15.02 -4.67
CA LEU A 451 -25.43 -13.77 -4.94
C LEU A 451 -26.75 -14.19 -5.58
N SER A 452 -27.77 -14.40 -4.75
CA SER A 452 -29.14 -14.35 -5.22
C SER A 452 -29.31 -13.08 -6.04
N GLU A 453 -29.83 -13.26 -7.25
CA GLU A 453 -30.03 -12.21 -8.23
C GLU A 453 -30.71 -10.99 -7.59
N PRO A 454 -30.22 -9.75 -7.78
CA PRO A 454 -31.04 -8.59 -7.53
C PRO A 454 -32.17 -8.58 -8.55
N ASN A 455 -33.36 -9.02 -8.14
CA ASN A 455 -34.60 -8.78 -8.86
C ASN A 455 -34.77 -7.25 -8.98
N TYR A 456 -34.55 -6.71 -10.17
CA TYR A 456 -34.87 -5.34 -10.51
C TYR A 456 -36.36 -5.27 -10.80
N GLY A 457 -37.14 -5.01 -9.76
CA GLY A 457 -38.53 -4.55 -9.82
C GLY A 457 -38.63 -3.14 -9.25
#